data_AF-A0A6I1NNI5-F1
#
_entry.id   AF-A0A6I1NNI5-F1
#
_cell.length_a   1.000
_cell.length_b   1.000
_cell.length_c   1.000
_cell.angle_alpha   90.00
_cell.angle_beta   90.00
_cell.angle_gamma   90.00
#
_symmetry.space_group_name_H-M   'P 1'
#
loop_
_entity.id
_entity.type
_entity.pdbx_description
1 polymer ?
#
loop_
_entity_poly.entity_id
_entity_poly.type
_entity_poly.pdbx_seq_one_letter_code
_entity_poly.pdbx_strand_id
1 'polypeptide(L)'
;KENAAVWVTTLDKGKPVPAARVNIYDCKGNALWAGKTDAKGVAAVKSVLAAGNCDNEELSGLFITATAKDANGNDDVSFVRSSWNRGIESWRFPFPTQWSDSPNILAHTILDRALFRAGETVSMKHLLRTQVSRGLAQLKPGQLPQQLRIVHDGSGDEINL
;
A
#
# COMPACT_ATOMS: atom_id res chain seq x y z
N LYS A 1 -2.16 -2.33 -2.66
CA LYS A 1 -2.49 -2.43 -1.21
C LYS A 1 -3.87 -3.05 -1.05
N GLU A 2 -4.05 -4.02 -0.15
CA GLU A 2 -5.29 -4.81 -0.03
C GLU A 2 -6.34 -4.18 0.90
N ASN A 3 -5.92 -3.28 1.78
CA ASN A 3 -6.74 -2.72 2.83
C ASN A 3 -6.30 -1.29 3.18
N ALA A 4 -7.19 -0.60 3.88
CA ALA A 4 -6.93 0.68 4.53
C ALA A 4 -7.70 0.75 5.86
N ALA A 5 -7.37 1.71 6.69
CA ALA A 5 -8.11 2.01 7.91
C ALA A 5 -8.16 3.51 8.13
N VAL A 6 -9.28 3.99 8.67
CA VAL A 6 -9.45 5.37 9.14
C VAL A 6 -9.68 5.31 10.64
N TRP A 7 -8.86 6.03 11.41
CA TRP A 7 -9.00 6.13 12.85
C TRP A 7 -9.43 7.55 13.22
N VAL A 8 -10.57 7.66 13.88
CA VAL A 8 -11.18 8.94 14.26
C VAL A 8 -11.08 9.12 15.76
N THR A 9 -10.51 10.26 16.16
CA THR A 9 -10.33 10.64 17.56
C THR A 9 -10.84 12.06 17.81
N THR A 10 -11.11 12.39 19.07
CA THR A 10 -11.34 13.78 19.48
C THR A 10 -10.02 14.55 19.44
N LEU A 11 -10.05 15.79 18.97
CA LEU A 11 -8.85 16.60 18.84
C LEU A 11 -8.23 16.97 20.20
N ASP A 12 -9.07 17.22 21.20
CA ASP A 12 -8.67 17.71 22.53
C ASP A 12 -8.00 16.64 23.40
N LYS A 13 -8.46 15.40 23.31
CA LYS A 13 -8.09 14.30 24.23
C LYS A 13 -7.54 13.08 23.51
N GLY A 14 -7.55 13.05 22.18
CA GLY A 14 -7.15 11.88 21.40
C GLY A 14 -8.03 10.64 21.67
N LYS A 15 -9.26 10.83 22.16
CA LYS A 15 -10.14 9.70 22.51
C LYS A 15 -10.82 9.15 21.26
N PRO A 16 -10.96 7.82 21.11
CA PRO A 16 -11.67 7.25 19.98
C PRO A 16 -13.12 7.74 19.86
N VAL A 17 -13.56 8.03 18.63
CA VAL A 17 -14.94 8.46 18.32
C VAL A 17 -15.69 7.32 17.62
N PRO A 18 -16.60 6.61 18.32
CA PRO A 18 -17.40 5.56 17.71
C PRO A 18 -18.53 6.13 16.83
N ALA A 19 -18.99 5.32 15.89
CA ALA A 19 -20.10 5.63 14.98
C ALA A 19 -19.94 6.90 14.12
N ALA A 20 -18.73 7.44 14.00
CA ALA A 20 -18.41 8.54 13.08
C ALA A 20 -18.63 8.05 11.64
N ARG A 21 -19.38 8.81 10.84
CA ARG A 21 -19.57 8.53 9.41
C ARG A 21 -18.29 8.87 8.67
N VAL A 22 -17.73 7.92 7.94
CA VAL A 22 -16.51 8.10 7.16
C VAL A 22 -16.83 7.93 5.68
N ASN A 23 -16.34 8.84 4.85
CA ASN A 23 -16.35 8.71 3.39
C ASN A 23 -14.93 8.84 2.85
N ILE A 24 -14.61 8.04 1.82
CA ILE A 24 -13.33 8.08 1.13
C ILE A 24 -13.60 8.32 -0.35
N TYR A 25 -12.85 9.26 -0.91
CA TYR A 25 -12.94 9.71 -2.28
C TYR A 25 -11.59 9.53 -2.99
N ASP A 26 -11.64 9.35 -4.29
CA ASP A 26 -10.45 9.48 -5.14
C ASP A 26 -10.02 10.95 -5.26
N CYS A 27 -8.89 11.20 -5.92
CA CYS A 27 -8.34 12.53 -6.10
C CYS A 27 -9.23 13.46 -6.96
N LYS A 28 -10.21 12.90 -7.68
CA LYS A 28 -11.19 13.61 -8.52
C LYS A 28 -12.53 13.84 -7.79
N GLY A 29 -12.65 13.38 -6.55
CA GLY A 29 -13.86 13.53 -5.73
C GLY A 29 -14.91 12.43 -5.93
N ASN A 30 -14.61 11.36 -6.68
CA ASN A 30 -15.52 10.22 -6.81
C ASN A 30 -15.53 9.43 -5.50
N ALA A 31 -16.72 9.09 -5.01
CA ALA A 31 -16.85 8.27 -3.80
C ALA A 31 -16.39 6.83 -4.07
N LEU A 32 -15.40 6.37 -3.29
CA LEU A 32 -14.86 5.02 -3.37
C LEU A 32 -15.39 4.11 -2.27
N TRP A 33 -15.65 4.68 -1.09
CA TRP A 33 -16.04 3.92 0.08
C TRP A 33 -16.78 4.80 1.10
N ALA A 34 -17.73 4.20 1.82
CA ALA A 34 -18.41 4.82 2.94
C ALA A 34 -18.66 3.80 4.06
N GLY A 35 -18.65 4.27 5.31
CA GLY A 35 -18.91 3.42 6.46
C GLY A 35 -18.93 4.18 7.77
N LYS A 36 -18.81 3.45 8.88
CA LYS A 36 -18.76 4.03 10.23
C LYS A 36 -17.62 3.44 11.04
N THR A 37 -17.12 4.23 12.00
CA THR A 37 -16.14 3.74 12.97
C THR A 37 -16.78 2.82 14.01
N ASP A 38 -16.02 1.83 14.47
CA ASP A 38 -16.39 0.94 15.56
C ASP A 38 -16.18 1.57 16.96
N ALA A 39 -16.36 0.78 18.02
CA ALA A 39 -16.16 1.22 19.41
C ALA A 39 -14.73 1.73 19.69
N LYS A 40 -13.74 1.37 18.87
CA LYS A 40 -12.34 1.81 18.97
C LYS A 40 -12.06 3.01 18.06
N GLY A 41 -13.08 3.61 17.46
CA GLY A 41 -12.95 4.74 16.54
C GLY A 41 -12.37 4.34 15.19
N VAL A 42 -12.34 3.05 14.84
CA VAL A 42 -11.71 2.56 13.60
C VAL A 42 -12.76 2.16 12.58
N ALA A 43 -12.60 2.67 11.36
CA ALA A 43 -13.30 2.23 10.16
C ALA A 43 -12.33 1.41 9.29
N ALA A 44 -12.51 0.09 9.25
CA ALA A 44 -11.68 -0.82 8.46
C ALA A 44 -12.20 -0.94 7.02
N VAL A 45 -11.33 -0.72 6.05
CA VAL A 45 -11.62 -0.82 4.61
C VAL A 45 -10.97 -2.08 4.07
N LYS A 46 -11.79 -3.07 3.70
CA LYS A 46 -11.35 -4.38 3.19
C LYS A 46 -11.38 -4.44 1.66
N SER A 47 -11.01 -3.34 1.01
CA SER A 47 -10.99 -3.21 -0.45
C SER A 47 -9.80 -2.38 -0.88
N VAL A 48 -9.34 -2.63 -2.11
CA VAL A 48 -8.34 -1.78 -2.76
C VAL A 48 -9.00 -0.44 -3.09
N LEU A 49 -8.34 0.65 -2.70
CA LEU A 49 -8.78 2.02 -3.00
C LEU A 49 -7.81 2.61 -4.02
N ALA A 50 -8.32 2.92 -5.21
CA ALA A 50 -7.53 3.60 -6.23
C ALA A 50 -7.68 5.12 -6.04
N ALA A 51 -6.61 5.79 -5.61
CA ALA A 51 -6.61 7.24 -5.47
C ALA A 51 -6.80 7.98 -6.81
N GLY A 52 -6.56 7.31 -7.94
CA GLY A 52 -6.54 7.91 -9.25
C GLY A 52 -5.23 8.66 -9.52
N ASN A 53 -5.01 9.02 -10.79
CA ASN A 53 -3.91 9.90 -11.16
C ASN A 53 -4.43 11.34 -11.24
N CYS A 54 -3.88 12.21 -10.40
CA CYS A 54 -4.08 13.64 -10.45
C CYS A 54 -2.68 14.26 -10.52
N ASP A 55 -2.33 14.81 -11.67
CA ASP A 55 -0.98 15.30 -12.00
C ASP A 55 -0.54 16.53 -11.18
N ASN A 56 -1.34 16.95 -10.19
CA ASN A 56 -0.98 17.93 -9.18
C ASN A 56 -0.72 17.22 -7.84
N GLU A 57 0.53 17.29 -7.36
CA GLU A 57 0.98 16.70 -6.10
C GLU A 57 0.13 17.12 -4.89
N GLU A 58 -0.40 18.35 -4.88
CA GLU A 58 -1.23 18.88 -3.78
C GLU A 58 -2.56 18.13 -3.64
N LEU A 59 -3.10 17.64 -4.75
CA LEU A 59 -4.35 16.88 -4.79
C LEU A 59 -4.13 15.38 -4.95
N SER A 60 -2.89 14.90 -4.79
CA SER A 60 -2.58 13.47 -4.81
C SER A 60 -3.15 12.73 -3.59
N GLY A 61 -3.38 11.43 -3.75
CA GLY A 61 -3.89 10.55 -2.69
C GLY A 61 -5.41 10.57 -2.53
N LEU A 62 -5.89 9.76 -1.58
CA LEU A 62 -7.29 9.66 -1.21
C LEU A 62 -7.70 10.88 -0.38
N PHE A 63 -8.92 11.37 -0.57
CA PHE A 63 -9.54 12.37 0.30
C PHE A 63 -10.52 11.68 1.25
N ILE A 64 -10.40 11.92 2.54
CA ILE A 64 -11.19 11.25 3.58
C ILE A 64 -11.92 12.30 4.41
N THR A 65 -13.21 12.10 4.63
CA THR A 65 -14.01 12.92 5.56
C THR A 65 -14.57 12.05 6.67
N ALA A 66 -14.67 12.62 7.87
CA ALA A 66 -15.31 12.02 9.03
C ALA A 66 -16.31 13.01 9.63
N THR A 67 -17.52 12.57 9.94
CA THR A 67 -18.55 13.38 10.61
C THR A 67 -19.08 12.67 11.84
N ALA A 68 -19.16 13.36 12.97
CA ALA A 68 -19.72 12.85 14.22
C ALA A 68 -20.43 13.98 14.97
N LYS A 69 -21.12 13.64 16.07
CA LYS A 69 -21.61 14.65 17.01
C LYS A 69 -20.51 15.01 18.01
N ASP A 70 -20.32 16.31 18.27
CA ASP A 70 -19.43 16.77 19.34
C ASP A 70 -20.06 16.56 20.73
N ALA A 71 -19.35 16.98 21.78
CA ALA A 71 -19.83 16.87 23.16
C ALA A 71 -21.10 17.70 23.43
N ASN A 72 -21.41 18.69 22.59
CA ASN A 72 -22.59 19.55 22.69
C ASN A 72 -23.75 19.07 21.80
N GLY A 73 -23.57 17.98 21.05
CA GLY A 73 -24.56 17.45 20.11
C GLY A 73 -24.60 18.13 18.74
N ASN A 74 -23.65 19.03 18.44
CA ASN A 74 -23.51 19.66 17.14
C ASN A 74 -22.82 18.72 16.15
N ASP A 75 -23.11 18.85 14.86
CA ASP A 75 -22.35 18.14 13.83
C ASP A 75 -20.94 18.72 13.72
N ASP A 76 -19.94 17.86 13.88
CA ASP A 76 -18.53 18.16 13.72
C ASP A 76 -17.98 17.36 12.54
N VAL A 77 -17.06 17.96 11.79
CA VAL A 77 -16.47 17.39 10.58
C VAL A 77 -14.97 17.58 10.57
N SER A 78 -14.26 16.53 10.18
CA SER A 78 -12.83 16.56 9.93
C SER A 78 -12.52 15.90 8.59
N PHE A 79 -11.36 16.24 8.03
CA PHE A 79 -10.90 15.69 6.77
C PHE A 79 -9.38 15.57 6.74
N VAL A 80 -8.90 14.61 5.97
CA VAL A 80 -7.46 14.38 5.73
C VAL A 80 -7.24 13.87 4.31
N ARG A 81 -6.00 13.98 3.82
CA ARG A 81 -5.55 13.26 2.63
C ARG A 81 -4.58 12.15 3.00
N SER A 82 -4.65 11.03 2.29
CA SER A 82 -3.71 9.92 2.54
C SER A 82 -2.25 10.24 2.19
N SER A 83 -2.02 11.31 1.42
CA SER A 83 -0.69 11.85 1.09
C SER A 83 -0.13 12.77 2.17
N TRP A 84 -0.94 13.21 3.15
CA TRP A 84 -0.49 14.06 4.25
C TRP A 84 0.26 13.23 5.29
N ASN A 85 1.56 13.05 5.06
CA ASN A 85 2.42 12.26 5.93
C ASN A 85 3.60 13.06 6.52
N ARG A 86 3.66 14.38 6.30
CA ARG A 86 4.76 15.21 6.80
C ARG A 86 4.90 15.06 8.32
N GLY A 87 6.07 14.63 8.78
CA GLY A 87 6.36 14.35 10.19
C GLY A 87 6.11 12.91 10.65
N ILE A 88 5.49 12.06 9.84
CA ILE A 88 5.27 10.62 10.09
C ILE A 88 5.62 9.76 8.86
N GLU A 89 6.51 10.24 8.01
CA GLU A 89 6.92 9.56 6.81
C GLU A 89 7.59 8.22 7.15
N SER A 90 7.24 7.16 6.42
CA SER A 90 7.65 5.79 6.75
C SER A 90 9.18 5.62 6.79
N TRP A 91 9.93 6.38 5.99
CA TRP A 91 11.40 6.29 5.91
C TRP A 91 12.11 6.88 7.14
N ARG A 92 11.40 7.61 8.01
CA ARG A 92 11.93 8.12 9.28
C ARG A 92 12.00 7.03 10.36
N PHE A 93 11.43 5.85 10.10
CA PHE A 93 11.44 4.71 11.00
C PHE A 93 12.42 3.64 10.49
N PRO A 94 13.01 2.82 11.37
CA PRO A 94 14.02 1.82 11.02
C PRO A 94 13.40 0.56 10.39
N PHE A 95 12.48 0.74 9.44
CA PHE A 95 11.82 -0.35 8.72
C PHE A 95 12.02 -0.19 7.21
N PRO A 96 12.19 -1.28 6.45
CA PRO A 96 12.18 -1.21 5.00
C PRO A 96 10.88 -0.58 4.50
N THR A 97 11.01 0.42 3.64
CA THR A 97 9.87 1.13 3.05
C THR A 97 9.81 0.84 1.55
N GLN A 98 8.62 0.50 1.07
CA GLN A 98 8.35 0.40 -0.35
C GLN A 98 7.70 1.71 -0.82
N TRP A 99 8.35 2.35 -1.79
CA TRP A 99 7.96 3.66 -2.32
C TRP A 99 7.04 3.58 -3.53
N SER A 100 6.95 2.43 -4.18
CA SER A 100 6.18 2.28 -5.43
C SER A 100 4.85 1.58 -5.21
N ASP A 101 3.84 1.99 -5.98
CA ASP A 101 2.60 1.24 -6.19
C ASP A 101 2.78 -0.03 -7.06
N SER A 102 4.04 -0.41 -7.34
CA SER A 102 4.37 -1.65 -8.06
C SER A 102 3.66 -2.84 -7.41
N PRO A 103 3.23 -3.81 -8.22
CA PRO A 103 2.57 -5.00 -7.70
C PRO A 103 3.40 -5.58 -6.57
N ASN A 104 2.72 -6.03 -5.51
CA ASN A 104 3.29 -6.66 -4.31
C ASN A 104 4.05 -7.98 -4.61
N ILE A 105 4.61 -8.16 -5.81
CA ILE A 105 5.32 -9.36 -6.25
C ILE A 105 6.75 -9.28 -5.73
N LEU A 106 7.12 -10.24 -4.91
CA LEU A 106 8.49 -10.52 -4.50
C LEU A 106 9.02 -11.67 -5.35
N ALA A 107 10.19 -11.46 -5.95
CA ALA A 107 10.97 -12.50 -6.60
C ALA A 107 12.19 -12.83 -5.74
N HIS A 108 12.44 -14.11 -5.52
CA HIS A 108 13.66 -14.60 -4.88
C HIS A 108 14.27 -15.70 -5.74
N THR A 109 15.56 -15.58 -6.04
CA THR A 109 16.30 -16.57 -6.82
C THR A 109 17.13 -17.43 -5.88
N ILE A 110 16.89 -18.73 -5.94
CA ILE A 110 17.73 -19.74 -5.28
C ILE A 110 18.72 -20.23 -6.33
N LEU A 111 20.00 -20.08 -6.02
CA LEU A 111 21.09 -20.65 -6.80
C LEU A 111 21.54 -21.96 -6.15
N ASP A 112 22.03 -22.89 -6.95
CA ASP A 112 22.69 -24.09 -6.46
C ASP A 112 24.02 -23.78 -5.72
N ARG A 113 24.65 -22.66 -6.08
CA ARG A 113 25.85 -22.11 -5.42
C ARG A 113 25.96 -20.60 -5.62
N ALA A 114 26.75 -19.94 -4.79
CA ALA A 114 26.91 -18.48 -4.82
C ALA A 114 28.06 -17.98 -5.70
N LEU A 115 28.95 -18.86 -6.18
CA LEU A 115 30.14 -18.49 -6.94
C LEU A 115 30.31 -19.41 -8.16
N PHE A 116 30.61 -18.80 -9.30
CA PHE A 116 30.77 -19.47 -10.59
C PHE A 116 32.07 -19.03 -11.27
N ARG A 117 32.61 -19.89 -12.12
CA ARG A 117 33.68 -19.58 -13.08
C ARG A 117 33.08 -19.36 -14.46
N ALA A 118 33.81 -18.66 -15.32
CA ALA A 118 33.44 -18.50 -16.71
C ALA A 118 33.27 -19.87 -17.40
N GLY A 119 32.21 -20.00 -18.20
CA GLY A 119 31.85 -21.24 -18.89
C GLY A 119 31.03 -22.24 -18.07
N GLU A 120 30.82 -22.00 -16.76
CA GLU A 120 29.94 -22.84 -15.96
C GLU A 120 28.46 -22.53 -16.22
N THR A 121 27.63 -23.57 -16.21
CA THR A 121 26.18 -23.42 -16.26
C THR A 121 25.66 -22.94 -14.90
N VAL A 122 24.82 -21.91 -14.91
CA VAL A 122 24.13 -21.41 -13.72
C VAL A 122 22.79 -22.12 -13.58
N SER A 123 22.58 -22.82 -12.46
CA SER A 123 21.28 -23.41 -12.13
C SER A 123 20.51 -22.47 -11.21
N MET A 124 19.29 -22.11 -11.60
CA MET A 124 18.47 -21.15 -10.87
C MET A 124 17.07 -21.69 -10.64
N LYS A 125 16.51 -21.38 -9.47
CA LYS A 125 15.08 -21.54 -9.21
C LYS A 125 14.50 -20.21 -8.73
N HIS A 126 13.55 -19.68 -9.48
CA HIS A 126 12.85 -18.45 -9.10
C HIS A 126 11.59 -18.77 -8.31
N LEU A 127 11.47 -18.16 -7.14
CA LEU A 127 10.27 -18.19 -6.32
C LEU A 127 9.60 -16.82 -6.40
N LEU A 128 8.42 -16.79 -7.00
CA LEU A 128 7.58 -15.60 -7.01
C LEU A 128 6.47 -15.74 -5.98
N ARG A 129 6.27 -14.70 -5.18
CA ARG A 129 5.19 -14.58 -4.20
C ARG A 129 4.57 -13.20 -4.29
N THR A 130 3.32 -13.08 -3.88
CA THR A 130 2.70 -11.77 -3.66
C THR A 130 2.53 -11.51 -2.17
N GLN A 131 2.88 -10.31 -1.71
CA GLN A 131 2.65 -9.88 -0.33
C GLN A 131 1.18 -9.53 -0.14
N VAL A 132 0.56 -10.21 0.81
CA VAL A 132 -0.83 -10.03 1.20
C VAL A 132 -0.90 -9.76 2.70
N SER A 133 -2.03 -9.29 3.19
CA SER A 133 -2.26 -9.00 4.62
C SER A 133 -1.99 -10.20 5.55
N ARG A 134 -2.04 -11.43 5.03
CA ARG A 134 -1.73 -12.67 5.78
C ARG A 134 -0.31 -13.22 5.55
N GLY A 135 0.57 -12.49 4.87
CA GLY A 135 1.94 -12.92 4.58
C GLY A 135 2.22 -13.05 3.08
N LEU A 136 2.68 -14.23 2.64
CA LEU A 136 3.04 -14.50 1.25
C LEU A 136 2.02 -15.45 0.60
N ALA A 137 1.46 -15.06 -0.54
CA ALA A 137 0.56 -15.88 -1.34
C ALA A 137 1.18 -16.25 -2.70
N GLN A 138 0.63 -17.30 -3.32
CA GLN A 138 0.96 -17.63 -4.71
C GLN A 138 0.37 -16.58 -5.67
N LEU A 139 1.05 -16.35 -6.78
CA LEU A 139 0.53 -15.51 -7.86
C LEU A 139 -0.60 -16.25 -8.58
N LYS A 140 -1.61 -15.51 -9.03
CA LYS A 140 -2.63 -16.06 -9.93
C LYS A 140 -1.98 -16.36 -11.29
N PRO A 141 -2.49 -17.34 -12.08
CA PRO A 141 -1.92 -17.70 -13.38
C PRO A 141 -1.67 -16.52 -14.33
N GLY A 142 -2.55 -15.51 -14.35
CA GLY A 142 -2.38 -14.30 -15.17
C GLY A 142 -1.41 -13.24 -14.62
N GLN A 143 -0.81 -13.46 -13.45
CA GLN A 143 0.17 -12.54 -12.84
C GLN A 143 1.61 -13.03 -12.97
N LEU A 144 1.82 -14.26 -13.44
CA LEU A 144 3.16 -14.78 -13.66
C LEU A 144 3.82 -14.03 -14.84
N PRO A 145 5.11 -13.66 -14.71
CA PRO A 145 5.84 -13.09 -15.82
C PRO A 145 5.91 -14.09 -16.97
N GLN A 146 5.79 -13.57 -18.19
CA GLN A 146 5.87 -14.38 -19.41
C GLN A 146 7.29 -14.42 -20.00
N GLN A 147 8.18 -13.58 -19.47
CA GLN A 147 9.55 -13.42 -19.94
C GLN A 147 10.47 -13.32 -18.74
N LEU A 148 11.63 -13.94 -18.84
CA LEU A 148 12.71 -13.81 -17.88
C LEU A 148 13.91 -13.15 -18.56
N ARG A 149 14.29 -11.99 -18.05
CA ARG A 149 15.50 -11.28 -18.48
C ARG A 149 16.57 -11.39 -17.41
N ILE A 150 17.73 -11.92 -17.78
CA ILE A 150 18.91 -12.05 -16.93
C ILE A 150 19.96 -11.06 -17.46
N VAL A 151 20.44 -10.18 -16.59
CA VAL A 151 21.50 -9.22 -16.91
C VAL A 151 22.68 -9.48 -15.98
N HIS A 152 23.85 -9.68 -16.56
CA HIS A 152 25.08 -9.76 -15.77
C HIS A 152 25.58 -8.35 -15.47
N ASP A 153 25.53 -7.93 -14.20
CA ASP A 153 25.82 -6.56 -13.75
C ASP A 153 27.20 -6.04 -14.20
N GLY A 154 28.22 -6.91 -14.20
CA GLY A 154 29.59 -6.51 -14.54
C GLY A 154 29.86 -6.28 -16.02
N SER A 155 29.22 -7.04 -16.93
CA SER A 155 29.44 -6.92 -18.38
C SER A 155 28.28 -6.25 -19.12
N GLY A 156 27.09 -6.21 -18.52
CA GLY A 156 25.85 -5.80 -19.18
C GLY A 156 25.27 -6.84 -20.14
N ASP A 157 25.86 -8.04 -20.22
CA ASP A 157 25.35 -9.10 -21.08
C ASP A 157 23.94 -9.50 -20.66
N GLU A 158 23.07 -9.67 -21.65
CA GLU A 158 21.64 -9.93 -21.47
C GLU A 158 21.23 -11.24 -22.13
N ILE A 159 20.44 -12.04 -21.41
CA ILE A 159 19.78 -13.24 -21.94
C ILE A 159 18.28 -13.12 -21.62
N ASN A 160 17.45 -13.31 -22.66
CA ASN A 160 16.00 -13.38 -22.55
C ASN A 160 15.54 -14.83 -22.74
N LEU A 161 14.74 -15.33 -21.82
CA LEU A 161 14.15 -16.68 -21.78
C LEU A 161 12.63 -16.61 -21.78
#